data_AF-A0A409Y948-F1
#
_entry.id   AF-A0A409Y948-F1
#
_cell.length_a   1.000
_cell.length_b   1.000
_cell.length_c   1.000
_cell.angle_alpha   90.00
_cell.angle_beta   90.00
_cell.angle_gamma   90.00
#
_symmetry.space_group_name_H-M   'P 1'
#
loop_
_entity.id
_entity.type
_entity.pdbx_description
1 polymer ?
#
loop_
_entity_poly.entity_id
_entity_poly.type
_entity_poly.pdbx_seq_one_letter_code
_entity_poly.pdbx_strand_id
1 'polypeptide(L)'
;MFSAIRDVQRQSQDLVVYSRVANSVVKIAWPTRKGAPIVPRGIKNFLDGRGVFWECFCAVLSSEARPCRIVASRNNRDVFAFCHGTEGDPNCGFYLNLTKKVNTTSLFSDYGHLPSAKTGRRANMSPYILSHRLATSLSETAPFFEGYLGEFTHEHGGITQLNSSIGLRYEIPATTRGFDWRTSRCRKSIDDESIVETSAERRRIGERRKEQGKIISLVDRPSFKADVVDLWAYDETQWPSVSNTEQSGDGVVHCTLTGRTSLVREVSVEQLPKEEGLTKSEFESLMERCNACQRYFFPRTLREHIPKCTSVTHQIDFEC
;
A
#
# COMPACT_ATOMS: atom_id res chain seq x y z
N MET A 1 -14.69 14.16 3.52
CA MET A 1 -13.69 14.00 2.46
C MET A 1 -13.28 12.54 2.28
N PHE A 2 -12.71 11.86 3.29
CA PHE A 2 -12.25 10.46 3.12
C PHE A 2 -13.34 9.41 2.89
N SER A 3 -14.62 9.68 3.17
CA SER A 3 -15.71 8.73 2.92
C SER A 3 -15.75 8.29 1.46
N ALA A 4 -15.92 9.23 0.53
CA ALA A 4 -16.01 8.95 -0.90
C ALA A 4 -14.77 8.20 -1.43
N ILE A 5 -13.57 8.59 -0.98
CA ILE A 5 -12.32 7.94 -1.38
C ILE A 5 -12.27 6.48 -0.87
N ARG A 6 -12.70 6.24 0.37
CA ARG A 6 -12.77 4.87 0.92
C ARG A 6 -13.80 4.03 0.19
N ASP A 7 -14.93 4.62 -0.19
CA ASP A 7 -15.98 3.92 -0.93
C ASP A 7 -15.45 3.48 -2.30
N VAL A 8 -14.75 4.37 -3.02
CA VAL A 8 -14.05 4.04 -4.26
C VAL A 8 -12.98 2.95 -4.05
N GLN A 9 -12.18 3.02 -2.98
CA GLN A 9 -11.19 1.99 -2.68
C GLN A 9 -11.81 0.61 -2.43
N ARG A 10 -12.93 0.57 -1.70
CA ARG A 10 -13.66 -0.67 -1.34
C ARG A 10 -14.35 -1.30 -2.55
N GLN A 11 -14.93 -0.48 -3.41
CA GLN A 11 -15.64 -0.93 -4.61
C GLN A 11 -14.70 -1.28 -5.76
N SER A 12 -13.51 -0.66 -5.83
CA SER A 12 -12.53 -0.96 -6.86
C SER A 12 -12.05 -2.41 -6.77
N GLN A 13 -11.76 -3.03 -7.91
CA GLN A 13 -11.10 -4.34 -7.97
C GLN A 13 -9.58 -4.23 -7.91
N ASP A 14 -9.06 -3.07 -8.29
CA ASP A 14 -7.63 -2.79 -8.40
C ASP A 14 -7.08 -2.12 -7.12
N LEU A 15 -5.78 -1.87 -7.11
CA LEU A 15 -5.09 -1.17 -6.03
C LEU A 15 -5.38 0.34 -6.13
N VAL A 16 -5.91 0.92 -5.07
CA VAL A 16 -6.20 2.36 -4.98
C VAL A 16 -5.34 2.97 -3.88
N VAL A 17 -4.45 3.89 -4.26
CA VAL A 17 -3.47 4.55 -3.38
C VAL A 17 -3.50 6.07 -3.60
N TYR A 18 -2.85 6.83 -2.72
CA TYR A 18 -2.61 8.25 -2.98
C TYR A 18 -1.30 8.44 -3.75
N SER A 19 -1.29 9.35 -4.72
CA SER A 19 -0.10 9.79 -5.42
C SER A 19 0.12 11.29 -5.19
N ARG A 20 1.29 11.65 -4.66
CA ARG A 20 1.70 13.04 -4.47
C ARG A 20 2.02 13.72 -5.79
N VAL A 21 2.70 13.02 -6.69
CA VAL A 21 3.09 13.57 -8.00
C VAL A 21 1.87 13.89 -8.89
N ALA A 22 0.79 13.12 -8.75
CA ALA A 22 -0.51 13.41 -9.37
C ALA A 22 -1.45 14.22 -8.47
N ASN A 23 -1.06 14.49 -7.22
CA ASN A 23 -1.85 15.14 -6.17
C ASN A 23 -3.30 14.62 -6.10
N SER A 24 -3.48 13.31 -6.21
CA SER A 24 -4.79 12.68 -6.34
C SER A 24 -4.75 11.22 -5.91
N VAL A 25 -5.94 10.65 -5.71
CA VAL A 25 -6.11 9.21 -5.52
C VAL A 25 -6.05 8.55 -6.88
N VAL A 26 -5.31 7.46 -7.02
CA VAL A 26 -5.09 6.78 -8.30
C VAL A 26 -5.25 5.28 -8.17
N LYS A 27 -5.69 4.65 -9.28
CA LYS A 27 -5.57 3.20 -9.47
C LYS A 27 -4.15 2.89 -9.96
N ILE A 28 -3.54 1.86 -9.40
CA ILE A 28 -2.24 1.34 -9.87
C ILE A 28 -2.35 -0.14 -10.22
N ALA A 29 -1.48 -0.59 -11.13
CA ALA A 29 -1.44 -1.98 -11.53
C ALA A 29 -0.76 -2.86 -10.47
N TRP A 30 -1.22 -4.10 -10.31
CA TRP A 30 -0.54 -5.07 -9.47
C TRP A 30 0.86 -5.39 -10.03
N PRO A 31 1.91 -5.35 -9.20
CA PRO A 31 3.26 -5.59 -9.69
C PRO A 31 3.46 -7.05 -10.09
N THR A 32 4.15 -7.25 -11.21
CA THR A 32 4.55 -8.55 -11.73
C THR A 32 6.07 -8.64 -11.85
N ARG A 33 6.58 -9.87 -11.95
CA ARG A 33 7.98 -10.16 -12.23
C ARG A 33 8.04 -11.32 -13.20
N LYS A 34 8.58 -11.06 -14.41
CA LYS A 34 8.62 -12.04 -15.50
C LYS A 34 7.23 -12.59 -15.85
N GLY A 35 6.23 -11.71 -15.92
CA GLY A 35 4.83 -12.05 -16.22
C GLY A 35 4.05 -12.69 -15.07
N ALA A 36 4.69 -13.08 -13.97
CA ALA A 36 3.99 -13.64 -12.81
C ALA A 36 3.66 -12.54 -11.78
N PRO A 37 2.45 -12.51 -11.20
CA PRO A 37 2.10 -11.55 -10.16
C PRO A 37 2.95 -11.75 -8.90
N ILE A 38 3.41 -10.66 -8.30
CA ILE A 38 4.10 -10.72 -7.01
C ILE A 38 3.09 -11.17 -5.96
N VAL A 39 3.41 -12.25 -5.23
CA VAL A 39 2.55 -12.73 -4.15
C VAL A 39 2.38 -11.66 -3.07
N PRO A 40 1.21 -11.54 -2.41
CA PRO A 40 0.94 -10.48 -1.42
C PRO A 40 2.02 -10.32 -0.35
N ARG A 41 2.57 -11.44 0.16
CA ARG A 41 3.66 -11.44 1.16
C ARG A 41 4.97 -10.85 0.63
N GLY A 42 5.18 -10.88 -0.68
CA GLY A 42 6.35 -10.35 -1.36
C GLY A 42 6.22 -8.89 -1.77
N ILE A 43 5.02 -8.30 -1.70
CA ILE A 43 4.76 -6.92 -2.16
C ILE A 43 5.67 -5.93 -1.46
N LYS A 44 5.78 -6.00 -0.13
CA LYS A 44 6.68 -5.11 0.60
C LYS A 44 8.12 -5.19 0.10
N ASN A 45 8.68 -6.40 0.02
CA ASN A 45 10.07 -6.59 -0.41
C ASN A 45 10.28 -6.12 -1.86
N PHE A 46 9.25 -6.24 -2.70
CA PHE A 46 9.28 -5.71 -4.05
C PHE A 46 9.34 -4.18 -4.06
N LEU A 47 8.48 -3.51 -3.28
CA LEU A 47 8.46 -2.05 -3.14
C LEU A 47 9.81 -1.54 -2.60
N ASP A 48 10.32 -2.14 -1.51
CA ASP A 48 11.64 -1.80 -0.95
C ASP A 48 12.78 -2.01 -1.98
N GLY A 49 12.72 -3.10 -2.74
CA GLY A 49 13.71 -3.41 -3.78
C GLY A 49 13.73 -2.41 -4.94
N ARG A 50 12.62 -1.69 -5.16
CA ARG A 50 12.47 -0.59 -6.11
C ARG A 50 12.65 0.79 -5.47
N GLY A 51 12.78 0.86 -4.14
CA GLY A 51 12.95 2.12 -3.41
C GLY A 51 11.69 2.98 -3.46
N VAL A 52 10.53 2.33 -3.39
CA VAL A 52 9.23 2.98 -3.40
C VAL A 52 8.39 2.53 -2.22
N PHE A 53 7.35 3.32 -1.90
CA PHE A 53 6.34 2.97 -0.91
C PHE A 53 4.96 3.42 -1.38
N TRP A 54 3.92 2.83 -0.79
CA TRP A 54 2.54 3.26 -1.01
C TRP A 54 2.07 4.19 0.07
N GLU A 55 1.47 5.31 -0.31
CA GLU A 55 0.86 6.23 0.63
C GLU A 55 -0.58 5.87 0.95
N CYS A 56 -0.95 6.11 2.21
CA CYS A 56 -2.35 6.15 2.61
C CYS A 56 -2.95 7.53 2.33
N PHE A 57 -4.27 7.66 2.46
CA PHE A 57 -4.97 8.91 2.16
C PHE A 57 -4.67 10.05 3.16
N CYS A 58 -3.95 9.82 4.26
CA CYS A 58 -3.50 10.88 5.16
C CYS A 58 -2.64 11.93 4.44
N ALA A 59 -1.97 11.52 3.36
CA ALA A 59 -1.19 12.39 2.50
C ALA A 59 -1.98 13.57 1.91
N VAL A 60 -3.30 13.45 1.76
CA VAL A 60 -4.18 14.56 1.34
C VAL A 60 -4.12 15.74 2.30
N LEU A 61 -3.89 15.48 3.59
CA LEU A 61 -3.88 16.49 4.65
C LEU A 61 -2.46 16.82 5.16
N SER A 62 -1.43 16.15 4.63
CA SER A 62 -0.07 16.20 5.16
C SER A 62 0.93 16.46 4.05
N SER A 63 1.74 17.50 4.20
CA SER A 63 2.90 17.74 3.34
C SER A 63 3.97 16.66 3.50
N GLU A 64 4.06 16.03 4.68
CA GLU A 64 4.97 14.92 4.93
C GLU A 64 4.45 13.61 4.33
N ALA A 65 5.36 12.78 3.82
CA ALA A 65 5.05 11.48 3.27
C ALA A 65 4.52 10.51 4.34
N ARG A 66 3.43 9.80 4.02
CA ARG A 66 2.69 8.94 4.96
C ARG A 66 2.53 7.53 4.37
N PRO A 67 3.59 6.70 4.41
CA PRO A 67 3.52 5.33 3.93
C PRO A 67 2.46 4.53 4.69
N CYS A 68 1.69 3.70 3.99
CA CYS A 68 0.83 2.73 4.63
C CYS A 68 1.67 1.63 5.31
N ARG A 69 1.06 0.81 6.16
CA ARG A 69 1.69 -0.38 6.74
C ARG A 69 1.23 -1.60 5.98
N ILE A 70 2.16 -2.47 5.58
CA ILE A 70 1.83 -3.77 4.99
C ILE A 70 2.13 -4.86 6.02
N VAL A 71 1.13 -5.68 6.33
CA VAL A 71 1.18 -6.64 7.44
C VAL A 71 0.59 -7.97 7.02
N ALA A 72 1.32 -9.05 7.28
CA ALA A 72 0.80 -10.40 7.17
C ALA A 72 0.14 -10.81 8.50
N SER A 73 -1.13 -11.21 8.45
CA SER A 73 -1.84 -11.82 9.56
C SER A 73 -1.23 -13.17 9.91
N ARG A 74 -1.06 -13.41 11.21
CA ARG A 74 -0.52 -14.66 11.74
C ARG A 74 -1.50 -15.83 11.60
N ASN A 75 -2.80 -15.55 11.66
CA ASN A 75 -3.82 -16.59 11.81
C ASN A 75 -4.27 -17.14 10.45
N ASN A 76 -4.67 -16.26 9.53
CA ASN A 76 -5.27 -16.65 8.25
C ASN A 76 -4.31 -16.49 7.06
N ARG A 77 -3.05 -16.10 7.31
CA ARG A 77 -2.01 -15.84 6.29
C ARG A 77 -2.30 -14.68 5.34
N ASP A 78 -3.41 -13.95 5.52
CA ASP A 78 -3.75 -12.81 4.70
C ASP A 78 -2.75 -11.67 4.86
N VAL A 79 -2.61 -10.86 3.82
CA VAL A 79 -1.77 -9.66 3.84
C VAL A 79 -2.65 -8.45 3.65
N PHE A 80 -2.49 -7.48 4.54
CA PHE A 80 -3.27 -6.25 4.56
C PHE A 80 -2.35 -5.06 4.38
N ALA A 81 -2.82 -4.03 3.70
CA ALA A 81 -2.24 -2.70 3.74
C ALA A 81 -3.22 -1.75 4.44
N PHE A 82 -2.79 -1.01 5.45
CA PHE A 82 -3.66 -0.09 6.18
C PHE A 82 -2.94 1.20 6.56
N CYS A 83 -3.72 2.23 6.87
CA CYS A 83 -3.24 3.54 7.32
C CYS A 83 -2.24 3.39 8.47
N HIS A 84 -1.10 4.08 8.40
CA HIS A 84 -0.11 4.02 9.49
C HIS A 84 -0.63 4.58 10.81
N GLY A 85 -1.35 5.71 10.74
CA GLY A 85 -1.95 6.41 11.87
C GLY A 85 -1.00 6.57 13.06
N THR A 86 -0.22 7.65 13.10
CA THR A 86 0.49 8.03 14.34
C THR A 86 -0.50 8.63 15.35
N GLU A 87 -0.15 8.59 16.63
CA GLU A 87 -0.95 9.24 17.68
C GLU A 87 -1.11 10.73 17.36
N GLY A 88 -2.34 11.23 17.42
CA GLY A 88 -2.67 12.62 17.09
C GLY A 88 -2.95 12.88 15.60
N ASP A 89 -2.72 11.90 14.71
CA ASP A 89 -2.96 12.08 13.27
C ASP A 89 -4.33 11.60 12.79
N PRO A 90 -4.87 12.20 11.72
CA PRO A 90 -6.13 11.77 11.13
C PRO A 90 -5.99 10.36 10.57
N ASN A 91 -6.71 9.39 11.15
CA ASN A 91 -6.87 8.06 10.57
C ASN A 91 -7.76 8.16 9.33
N CYS A 92 -7.14 8.21 8.15
CA CYS A 92 -7.86 8.33 6.88
C CYS A 92 -8.71 7.08 6.52
N GLY A 93 -8.59 6.00 7.31
CA GLY A 93 -9.33 4.75 7.11
C GLY A 93 -8.90 3.95 5.88
N PHE A 94 -7.73 4.25 5.31
CA PHE A 94 -7.12 3.46 4.23
C PHE A 94 -6.97 2.00 4.69
N TYR A 95 -7.51 1.08 3.90
CA TYR A 95 -7.46 -0.35 4.17
C TYR A 95 -7.62 -1.16 2.88
N LEU A 96 -6.72 -2.11 2.65
CA LEU A 96 -6.71 -3.04 1.53
C LEU A 96 -6.38 -4.44 2.02
N ASN A 97 -7.20 -5.42 1.65
CA ASN A 97 -6.83 -6.84 1.75
C ASN A 97 -6.09 -7.22 0.46
N LEU A 98 -4.76 -7.23 0.51
CA LEU A 98 -3.91 -7.53 -0.64
C LEU A 98 -4.07 -8.98 -1.12
N THR A 99 -4.38 -9.91 -0.21
CA THR A 99 -4.67 -11.30 -0.58
C THR A 99 -5.94 -11.44 -1.40
N LYS A 100 -6.99 -10.68 -1.09
CA LYS A 100 -8.19 -10.63 -1.94
C LYS A 100 -7.89 -9.91 -3.26
N LYS A 101 -7.22 -8.76 -3.20
CA LYS A 101 -6.96 -7.89 -4.37
C LYS A 101 -6.15 -8.55 -5.48
N VAL A 102 -5.14 -9.38 -5.17
CA VAL A 102 -4.35 -10.07 -6.22
C VAL A 102 -5.22 -10.98 -7.11
N ASN A 103 -6.32 -11.50 -6.58
CA ASN A 103 -7.22 -12.41 -7.30
C ASN A 103 -8.33 -11.67 -8.07
N THR A 104 -8.61 -10.40 -7.71
CA THR A 104 -9.68 -9.61 -8.32
C THR A 104 -9.16 -8.53 -9.27
N THR A 105 -7.91 -8.11 -9.12
CA THR A 105 -7.32 -7.03 -9.91
C THR A 105 -7.27 -7.41 -11.38
N SER A 106 -7.60 -6.45 -12.25
CA SER A 106 -7.52 -6.60 -13.71
C SER A 106 -6.23 -5.99 -14.27
N LEU A 107 -5.63 -5.07 -13.50
CA LEU A 107 -4.44 -4.34 -13.89
C LEU A 107 -3.16 -5.03 -13.40
N PHE A 108 -2.24 -5.31 -14.31
CA PHE A 108 -0.93 -5.90 -14.03
C PHE A 108 0.17 -5.16 -14.78
N SER A 109 1.33 -4.94 -14.14
CA SER A 109 2.49 -4.31 -14.78
C SER A 109 3.79 -4.87 -14.21
N ASP A 110 4.84 -4.99 -15.02
CA ASP A 110 6.16 -5.47 -14.56
C ASP A 110 7.04 -4.37 -13.96
N TYR A 111 6.63 -3.11 -14.16
CA TYR A 111 7.38 -1.91 -13.80
C TYR A 111 8.85 -2.01 -14.24
N GLY A 112 9.12 -2.50 -15.45
CA GLY A 112 10.46 -2.71 -15.99
C GLY A 112 11.28 -1.42 -16.11
N HIS A 113 10.61 -0.28 -16.28
CA HIS A 113 11.21 1.05 -16.36
C HIS A 113 11.72 1.58 -15.01
N LEU A 114 11.27 1.01 -13.89
CA LEU A 114 11.72 1.45 -12.56
C LEU A 114 13.08 0.82 -12.22
N PRO A 115 14.12 1.59 -11.91
CA PRO A 115 15.38 1.01 -11.48
C PRO A 115 15.23 0.29 -10.14
N SER A 116 16.15 -0.64 -9.84
CA SER A 116 16.24 -1.17 -8.47
C SER A 116 16.92 -0.14 -7.57
N ALA A 117 16.44 -0.02 -6.32
CA ALA A 117 17.05 0.83 -5.30
C ALA A 117 18.56 0.59 -5.14
N LYS A 118 19.01 -0.66 -5.32
CA LYS A 118 20.43 -1.05 -5.23
C LYS A 118 21.32 -0.37 -6.26
N THR A 119 20.76 0.03 -7.40
CA THR A 119 21.53 0.66 -8.47
C THR A 119 21.75 2.16 -8.25
N GLY A 120 21.02 2.78 -7.32
CA GLY A 120 21.03 4.23 -7.09
C GLY A 120 20.51 5.08 -8.26
N ARG A 121 20.11 4.46 -9.37
CA ARG A 121 19.52 5.17 -10.52
C ARG A 121 18.13 5.68 -10.14
N ARG A 122 17.79 6.87 -10.61
CA ARG A 122 16.46 7.46 -10.43
C ARG A 122 15.57 7.11 -11.62
N ALA A 123 14.29 6.82 -11.37
CA ALA A 123 13.32 6.66 -12.44
C ALA A 123 13.01 8.04 -13.04
N ASN A 124 12.87 8.13 -14.36
CA ASN A 124 12.28 9.31 -14.97
C ASN A 124 10.76 9.13 -15.05
N MET A 125 10.03 9.75 -14.11
CA MET A 125 8.57 9.68 -14.06
C MET A 125 7.86 10.72 -14.94
N SER A 126 8.58 11.70 -15.46
CA SER A 126 8.00 12.83 -16.21
C SER A 126 7.06 12.40 -17.34
N PRO A 127 7.42 11.41 -18.20
CA PRO A 127 6.53 10.96 -19.27
C PRO A 127 5.20 10.39 -18.76
N TYR A 128 5.24 9.66 -17.65
CA TYR A 128 4.05 9.04 -17.05
C TYR A 128 3.17 10.08 -16.38
N ILE A 129 3.75 11.04 -15.67
CA ILE A 129 3.02 12.15 -15.04
C ILE A 129 2.31 12.99 -16.10
N LEU A 130 3.00 13.33 -17.19
CA LEU A 130 2.41 14.09 -18.30
C LEU A 130 1.28 13.30 -18.97
N SER A 131 1.50 12.02 -19.29
CA SER A 131 0.47 11.16 -19.87
C SER A 131 -0.77 11.07 -18.97
N HIS A 132 -0.56 10.86 -17.67
CA HIS A 132 -1.65 10.80 -16.71
C HIS A 132 -2.46 12.09 -16.64
N ARG A 133 -1.80 13.25 -16.62
CA ARG A 133 -2.50 14.56 -16.62
C ARG A 133 -3.32 14.79 -17.89
N LEU A 134 -2.83 14.33 -19.04
CA LEU A 134 -3.53 14.47 -20.33
C LEU A 134 -4.71 13.50 -20.46
N ALA A 135 -4.59 12.29 -19.90
CA ALA A 135 -5.61 11.24 -20.02
C ALA A 135 -6.69 11.30 -18.94
N THR A 136 -6.42 11.94 -17.80
CA THR A 136 -7.34 11.94 -16.66
C THR A 136 -8.57 12.79 -16.94
N SER A 137 -9.74 12.14 -16.99
CA SER A 137 -11.02 12.85 -16.97
C SER A 137 -11.27 13.45 -15.58
N LEU A 138 -11.80 14.69 -15.54
CA LEU A 138 -12.21 15.36 -14.31
C LEU A 138 -13.31 14.60 -13.54
N SER A 139 -14.01 13.66 -14.18
CA SER A 139 -15.09 12.90 -13.58
C SER A 139 -14.65 11.63 -12.85
N GLU A 140 -13.44 11.11 -13.09
CA GLU A 140 -12.99 9.86 -12.47
C GLU A 140 -12.33 10.12 -11.12
N THR A 141 -12.84 9.50 -10.05
CA THR A 141 -12.33 9.73 -8.68
C THR A 141 -10.96 9.10 -8.43
N ALA A 142 -10.62 8.03 -9.15
CA ALA A 142 -9.36 7.32 -9.00
C ALA A 142 -8.82 6.85 -10.36
N PRO A 143 -8.40 7.76 -11.25
CA PRO A 143 -7.90 7.42 -12.58
C PRO A 143 -6.73 6.41 -12.53
N PHE A 144 -6.62 5.58 -13.56
CA PHE A 144 -5.48 4.68 -13.69
C PHE A 144 -4.20 5.49 -13.98
N PHE A 145 -3.18 5.28 -13.17
CA PHE A 145 -1.88 5.91 -13.33
C PHE A 145 -0.87 4.90 -13.87
N GLU A 146 -0.81 4.79 -15.20
CA GLU A 146 0.08 3.87 -15.88
C GLU A 146 1.56 4.15 -15.54
N GLY A 147 2.30 3.08 -15.24
CA GLY A 147 3.73 3.15 -14.91
C GLY A 147 4.06 3.70 -13.52
N TYR A 148 3.09 4.22 -12.77
CA TYR A 148 3.28 4.67 -11.39
C TYR A 148 3.09 3.50 -10.41
N LEU A 149 4.14 3.17 -9.66
CA LEU A 149 4.12 2.10 -8.66
C LEU A 149 3.88 2.62 -7.24
N GLY A 150 4.27 3.87 -6.96
CA GLY A 150 4.30 4.45 -5.62
C GLY A 150 5.28 5.62 -5.55
N GLU A 151 5.39 6.22 -4.37
CA GLU A 151 6.29 7.35 -4.10
C GLU A 151 7.73 6.86 -3.89
N PHE A 152 8.72 7.63 -4.35
CA PHE A 152 10.11 7.22 -4.23
C PHE A 152 10.71 7.63 -2.88
N THR A 153 11.35 6.66 -2.22
CA THR A 153 12.04 6.84 -0.94
C THR A 153 13.05 7.99 -0.95
N HIS A 154 13.78 8.18 -2.05
CA HIS A 154 14.82 9.20 -2.16
C HIS A 154 14.29 10.63 -2.28
N GLU A 155 13.03 10.81 -2.69
CA GLU A 155 12.36 12.12 -2.74
C GLU A 155 11.78 12.52 -1.39
N HIS A 156 11.68 11.55 -0.46
CA HIS A 156 11.03 11.71 0.84
C HIS A 156 11.97 11.35 2.00
N GLY A 157 13.20 11.85 1.96
CA GLY A 157 14.13 11.75 3.11
C GLY A 157 14.49 10.33 3.52
N GLY A 158 14.41 9.35 2.61
CA GLY A 158 14.71 7.96 2.93
C GLY A 158 13.56 7.20 3.59
N ILE A 159 12.32 7.71 3.55
CA ILE A 159 11.15 7.00 4.06
C ILE A 159 10.95 5.67 3.31
N THR A 160 10.80 4.59 4.08
CA THR A 160 10.65 3.22 3.56
C THR A 160 9.25 2.67 3.80
N GLN A 161 8.89 1.61 3.08
CA GLN A 161 7.64 0.92 3.30
C GLN A 161 7.61 0.30 4.71
N LEU A 162 6.56 0.61 5.46
CA LEU A 162 6.49 0.24 6.87
C LEU A 162 6.02 -1.20 7.09
N ASN A 163 6.65 -1.84 8.07
CA ASN A 163 6.27 -3.14 8.62
C ASN A 163 5.37 -3.00 9.85
N SER A 164 4.73 -4.10 10.24
CA SER A 164 4.07 -4.28 11.55
C SER A 164 5.03 -4.32 12.74
N SER A 165 6.31 -4.01 12.58
CA SER A 165 7.27 -3.91 13.68
C SER A 165 7.03 -2.65 14.53
N ILE A 166 5.77 -2.31 14.84
CA ILE A 166 5.48 -1.99 16.23
C ILE A 166 5.75 -3.29 16.97
N GLY A 167 6.99 -3.44 17.41
CA GLY A 167 7.24 -4.27 18.57
C GLY A 167 6.38 -3.67 19.66
N LEU A 168 5.16 -4.19 19.84
CA LEU A 168 4.55 -4.26 21.15
C LEU A 168 5.56 -5.06 21.96
N ARG A 169 6.60 -4.38 22.47
CA ARG A 169 7.22 -4.78 23.71
C ARG A 169 6.07 -4.72 24.69
N TYR A 170 5.38 -5.84 24.84
CA TYR A 170 4.83 -6.17 26.13
C TYR A 170 6.05 -6.14 27.04
N GLU A 171 6.26 -5.01 27.71
CA GLU A 171 6.91 -5.07 29.00
C GLU A 171 6.01 -5.97 29.83
N ILE A 172 6.35 -7.27 29.83
CA ILE A 172 5.83 -8.20 30.80
C ILE A 172 6.21 -7.56 32.14
N PRO A 173 5.24 -7.16 32.98
CA PRO A 173 5.55 -6.64 34.30
C PRO A 173 6.47 -7.66 34.97
N ALA A 174 7.63 -7.21 35.44
CA ALA A 174 8.57 -8.03 36.18
C ALA A 174 7.97 -8.43 37.53
N THR A 175 7.01 -9.35 37.50
CA THR A 175 6.34 -9.90 38.67
C THR A 175 6.23 -11.41 38.51
N THR A 176 7.36 -12.09 38.45
CA THR A 176 7.61 -13.25 39.32
C THR A 176 9.11 -13.59 39.31
N ARG A 177 9.68 -13.54 40.50
CA ARG A 177 11.05 -13.97 40.80
C ARG A 177 11.21 -15.45 40.49
N GLY A 178 12.38 -15.81 39.95
CA GLY A 178 12.98 -17.12 40.18
C GLY A 178 12.70 -18.18 39.11
N PHE A 179 13.26 -18.02 37.91
CA PHE A 179 13.63 -19.19 37.10
C PHE A 179 15.05 -19.01 36.58
N ASP A 180 15.97 -19.72 37.23
CA ASP A 180 17.40 -19.73 36.93
C ASP A 180 17.65 -20.60 35.69
N TRP A 181 18.13 -19.99 34.61
CA TRP A 181 18.45 -20.69 33.36
C TRP A 181 19.90 -21.22 33.33
N ARG A 182 20.66 -21.12 34.43
CA ARG A 182 21.98 -21.76 34.53
C ARG A 182 21.85 -23.24 34.85
N THR A 183 21.59 -24.06 33.84
CA THR A 183 22.24 -25.37 33.56
C THR A 183 21.39 -26.14 32.56
N SER A 184 21.70 -26.01 31.27
CA SER A 184 21.35 -27.02 30.28
C SER A 184 22.48 -27.10 29.26
N ARG A 185 23.58 -27.68 29.74
CA ARG A 185 24.74 -28.07 28.94
C ARG A 185 24.40 -29.41 28.28
N CYS A 186 23.72 -29.39 27.13
CA CYS A 186 23.56 -30.59 26.31
C CYS A 186 24.92 -30.97 25.70
N ARG A 187 25.59 -31.95 26.31
CA ARG A 187 26.59 -32.79 25.64
C ARG A 187 25.88 -33.49 24.48
N LYS A 188 26.26 -33.16 23.23
CA LYS A 188 26.10 -34.08 22.12
C LYS A 188 27.38 -34.91 22.05
N SER A 189 27.24 -36.21 22.24
CA SER A 189 28.23 -37.22 21.86
C SER A 189 28.45 -37.17 20.35
N ILE A 190 29.71 -37.27 19.96
CA ILE A 190 30.19 -37.46 18.60
C ILE A 190 30.52 -38.95 18.51
N ASP A 191 29.72 -39.69 17.75
CA ASP A 191 30.12 -40.95 17.10
C ASP A 191 30.10 -40.56 15.61
N ASP A 192 31.22 -40.29 14.94
CA ASP A 192 32.25 -41.22 14.45
C ASP A 192 31.66 -42.33 13.56
N GLU A 193 31.30 -41.95 12.32
CA GLU A 193 31.38 -42.86 11.18
C GLU A 193 32.04 -42.15 9.99
N SER A 194 32.97 -42.90 9.42
CA SER A 194 33.97 -42.54 8.44
C SER A 194 33.42 -42.59 7.01
N ILE A 195 33.59 -41.50 6.27
CA ILE A 195 33.58 -41.54 4.80
C ILE A 195 34.87 -40.89 4.32
N VAL A 196 35.80 -41.77 3.95
CA VAL A 196 37.03 -41.44 3.22
C VAL A 196 36.63 -41.15 1.77
N GLU A 197 36.39 -39.88 1.43
CA GLU A 197 36.38 -39.43 0.04
C GLU A 197 37.74 -38.83 -0.31
N THR A 198 38.39 -39.48 -1.27
CA THR A 198 39.73 -39.21 -1.76
C THR A 198 39.82 -37.87 -2.48
N SER A 199 40.80 -37.07 -2.07
CA SER A 199 41.10 -35.70 -2.49
C SER A 199 41.70 -35.56 -3.91
N ALA A 200 41.44 -36.51 -4.82
CA ALA A 200 42.05 -36.54 -6.16
C ALA A 200 41.16 -35.94 -7.28
N GLU A 201 39.83 -35.82 -7.08
CA GLU A 201 38.92 -35.48 -8.18
C GLU A 201 38.68 -33.96 -8.39
N ARG A 202 39.05 -33.10 -7.41
CA ARG A 202 38.80 -31.64 -7.50
C ARG A 202 39.80 -30.85 -8.35
N ARG A 203 40.85 -31.47 -8.88
CA ARG A 203 41.84 -30.79 -9.74
C ARG A 203 41.55 -30.80 -11.24
N ARG A 204 40.56 -31.56 -11.74
CA ARG A 204 40.30 -31.66 -13.19
C ARG A 204 39.26 -30.70 -13.77
N ILE A 205 38.52 -29.97 -12.93
CA ILE A 205 37.45 -29.06 -13.40
C ILE A 205 37.94 -27.61 -13.59
N GLY A 206 39.14 -27.27 -13.07
CA GLY A 206 39.69 -25.91 -13.13
C GLY A 206 40.37 -25.50 -14.43
N GLU A 207 40.80 -26.44 -15.28
CA GLU A 207 41.64 -26.12 -16.45
C GLU A 207 40.88 -26.01 -17.78
N ARG A 208 39.62 -26.49 -17.88
CA ARG A 208 38.83 -26.38 -19.13
C ARG A 208 38.18 -25.01 -19.41
N ARG A 209 38.37 -24.01 -18.54
CA ARG A 209 37.77 -22.67 -18.72
C ARG A 209 38.70 -21.60 -19.28
N LYS A 210 39.96 -21.90 -19.60
CA LYS A 210 40.91 -20.91 -20.12
C LYS A 210 41.07 -20.87 -21.65
N GLU A 211 40.33 -21.69 -22.39
CA GLU A 211 40.61 -21.88 -23.84
C GLU A 211 39.48 -21.47 -24.80
N GLN A 212 38.39 -20.88 -24.30
CA GLN A 212 37.30 -20.34 -25.15
C GLN A 212 37.22 -18.80 -25.18
N GLY A 213 38.27 -18.10 -24.75
CA GLY A 213 38.35 -16.64 -24.72
C GLY A 213 39.19 -16.07 -25.86
N LYS A 214 38.95 -16.46 -27.12
CA LYS A 214 39.56 -15.77 -28.26
C LYS A 214 38.64 -15.87 -29.46
N ILE A 215 38.41 -14.73 -30.12
CA ILE A 215 37.56 -14.49 -31.29
C ILE A 215 36.13 -14.04 -30.93
N ILE A 216 35.97 -12.75 -30.61
CA ILE A 216 34.99 -11.88 -31.30
C ILE A 216 35.65 -10.51 -31.46
N SER A 217 35.77 -10.12 -32.73
CA SER A 217 36.37 -8.92 -33.28
C SER A 217 35.53 -7.66 -33.04
N LEU A 218 36.24 -6.53 -33.07
CA LEU A 218 35.81 -5.15 -33.26
C LEU A 218 34.44 -4.97 -33.92
N VAL A 219 33.54 -4.28 -33.23
CA VAL A 219 32.55 -3.40 -33.84
C VAL A 219 32.57 -2.09 -33.07
N ASP A 220 32.99 -1.03 -33.75
CA ASP A 220 32.98 0.34 -33.24
C ASP A 220 31.58 0.74 -32.78
N ARG A 221 31.47 1.21 -31.53
CA ARG A 221 30.27 1.86 -31.02
C ARG A 221 30.48 3.38 -31.03
N PRO A 222 29.60 4.16 -31.67
CA PRO A 222 29.69 5.60 -31.64
C PRO A 222 29.40 6.13 -30.23
N SER A 223 30.27 7.03 -29.79
CA SER A 223 30.13 7.84 -28.58
C SER A 223 28.97 8.82 -28.74
N PHE A 224 27.82 8.52 -28.13
CA PHE A 224 26.78 9.50 -27.92
C PHE A 224 27.05 10.26 -26.62
N LYS A 225 27.53 11.50 -26.76
CA LYS A 225 27.47 12.49 -25.70
C LYS A 225 25.99 12.85 -25.50
N ALA A 226 25.45 12.52 -24.33
CA ALA A 226 24.16 13.04 -23.92
C ALA A 226 24.39 14.44 -23.37
N ASP A 227 23.96 15.45 -24.12
CA ASP A 227 23.87 16.82 -23.62
C ASP A 227 22.84 16.85 -22.49
N VAL A 228 23.30 17.30 -21.33
CA VAL A 228 22.49 17.61 -20.16
C VAL A 228 21.74 18.89 -20.50
N VAL A 229 20.46 18.77 -20.83
CA VAL A 229 19.54 19.91 -20.88
C VAL A 229 18.91 20.03 -19.49
N ASP A 230 19.43 20.96 -18.70
CA ASP A 230 18.79 21.45 -17.49
C ASP A 230 17.49 22.17 -17.88
N LEU A 231 16.35 21.53 -17.62
CA LEU A 231 15.02 22.10 -17.82
C LEU A 231 14.44 22.51 -16.46
N TRP A 232 15.03 23.52 -15.84
CA TRP A 232 14.46 24.23 -14.69
C TRP A 232 14.11 25.66 -15.11
N ALA A 233 12.89 25.84 -15.61
CA ALA A 233 12.11 27.09 -15.57
C ALA A 233 10.86 26.89 -16.42
N TYR A 234 9.73 26.57 -15.78
CA TYR A 234 8.44 27.00 -16.31
C TYR A 234 7.66 27.61 -15.17
N ASP A 235 7.68 28.94 -15.22
CA ASP A 235 7.03 29.88 -14.34
C ASP A 235 5.52 29.92 -14.62
N GLU A 236 4.78 30.35 -13.61
CA GLU A 236 3.33 30.42 -13.52
C GLU A 236 2.70 31.13 -14.72
N THR A 237 1.85 30.44 -15.49
CA THR A 237 0.93 31.09 -16.44
C THR A 237 -0.47 31.12 -15.87
N GLN A 238 -0.90 32.36 -15.60
CA GLN A 238 -2.21 32.78 -15.13
C GLN A 238 -3.33 32.25 -16.02
N TRP A 239 -4.39 31.75 -15.38
CA TRP A 239 -5.65 31.39 -16.03
C TRP A 239 -6.40 32.66 -16.45
N PRO A 240 -6.93 32.76 -17.69
CA PRO A 240 -7.79 33.86 -18.06
C PRO A 240 -9.18 33.69 -17.44
N SER A 241 -9.64 34.76 -16.79
CA SER A 241 -10.99 34.91 -16.26
C SER A 241 -12.02 34.87 -17.39
N VAL A 242 -12.95 33.92 -17.32
CA VAL A 242 -14.11 33.86 -18.23
C VAL A 242 -15.13 34.89 -17.73
N SER A 243 -15.37 35.92 -18.55
CA SER A 243 -16.46 36.87 -18.38
C SER A 243 -17.76 36.25 -18.90
N ASN A 244 -18.80 36.31 -18.07
CA ASN A 244 -20.16 35.95 -18.44
C ASN A 244 -20.69 36.94 -19.47
N THR A 245 -21.05 36.45 -20.65
CA THR A 245 -21.88 37.20 -21.61
C THR A 245 -23.25 36.54 -21.63
N GLU A 246 -24.26 37.35 -21.27
CA GLU A 246 -25.68 37.06 -21.36
C GLU A 246 -26.06 36.71 -22.80
N GLN A 247 -26.92 35.70 -22.98
CA GLN A 247 -27.80 35.67 -24.14
C GLN A 247 -29.15 35.03 -23.80
N SER A 248 -30.15 35.88 -23.97
CA SER A 248 -31.58 35.63 -23.92
C SER A 248 -32.02 34.69 -25.06
N GLY A 249 -33.05 33.89 -24.81
CA GLY A 249 -33.62 32.99 -25.80
C GLY A 249 -34.83 32.23 -25.28
N ASP A 250 -35.97 32.93 -25.17
CA ASP A 250 -37.30 32.33 -25.05
C ASP A 250 -37.60 31.45 -26.26
N GLY A 251 -37.98 30.20 -26.00
CA GLY A 251 -38.28 29.20 -27.03
C GLY A 251 -39.29 28.18 -26.52
N VAL A 252 -40.56 28.58 -26.52
CA VAL A 252 -41.75 27.74 -26.27
C VAL A 252 -41.82 26.62 -27.32
N VAL A 253 -41.76 25.36 -26.88
CA VAL A 253 -42.13 24.21 -27.72
C VAL A 253 -42.99 23.21 -26.92
N HIS A 254 -44.15 22.92 -27.50
CA HIS A 254 -45.20 22.01 -27.05
C HIS A 254 -44.71 20.60 -26.67
N CYS A 255 -45.12 20.11 -25.50
CA CYS A 255 -45.10 18.69 -25.17
C CYS A 255 -46.44 18.03 -25.51
N THR A 256 -46.43 17.18 -26.53
CA THR A 256 -47.55 16.31 -26.89
C THR A 256 -47.51 15.04 -26.03
N LEU A 257 -48.57 14.83 -25.25
CA LEU A 257 -48.86 13.59 -24.55
C LEU A 257 -49.26 12.50 -25.55
N THR A 258 -48.54 11.37 -25.53
CA THR A 258 -49.08 10.07 -25.94
C THR A 258 -48.63 9.01 -24.95
N GLY A 259 -49.61 8.47 -24.23
CA GLY A 259 -49.42 7.40 -23.28
C GLY A 259 -49.02 6.09 -23.92
N ARG A 260 -48.24 5.30 -23.19
CA ARG A 260 -48.18 3.86 -23.33
C ARG A 260 -48.06 3.23 -21.95
N THR A 261 -49.15 2.56 -21.59
CA THR A 261 -49.27 1.55 -20.55
C THR A 261 -48.16 0.51 -20.68
N SER A 262 -47.35 0.34 -19.63
CA SER A 262 -46.51 -0.84 -19.46
C SER A 262 -46.32 -1.13 -17.98
N LEU A 263 -46.99 -2.21 -17.56
CA LEU A 263 -46.67 -3.12 -16.45
C LEU A 263 -45.65 -2.61 -15.41
N VAL A 264 -46.20 -2.20 -14.26
CA VAL A 264 -45.52 -2.20 -12.97
C VAL A 264 -45.05 -3.63 -12.70
N ARG A 265 -43.75 -3.86 -12.89
CA ARG A 265 -43.05 -5.02 -12.35
C ARG A 265 -42.42 -4.53 -11.05
N GLU A 266 -43.01 -4.91 -9.93
CA GLU A 266 -42.38 -4.80 -8.62
C GLU A 266 -41.01 -5.47 -8.70
N VAL A 267 -39.95 -4.66 -8.64
CA VAL A 267 -38.60 -5.16 -8.43
C VAL A 267 -38.45 -5.32 -6.93
N SER A 268 -38.62 -6.56 -6.48
CA SER A 268 -38.34 -7.00 -5.13
C SER A 268 -36.95 -6.55 -4.71
N VAL A 269 -36.88 -5.81 -3.61
CA VAL A 269 -35.64 -5.43 -2.91
C VAL A 269 -35.15 -6.66 -2.15
N GLU A 270 -34.69 -7.67 -2.88
CA GLU A 270 -33.93 -8.78 -2.29
C GLU A 270 -32.75 -9.10 -3.20
N GLN A 271 -31.56 -9.10 -2.59
CA GLN A 271 -30.27 -9.50 -3.16
C GLN A 271 -29.46 -8.38 -3.85
N LEU A 272 -29.11 -7.36 -3.07
CA LEU A 272 -27.79 -6.74 -3.21
C LEU A 272 -26.74 -7.68 -2.56
N PRO A 273 -25.63 -8.03 -3.23
CA PRO A 273 -24.58 -8.86 -2.64
C PRO A 273 -23.90 -8.07 -1.52
N LYS A 274 -23.83 -8.69 -0.34
CA LYS A 274 -23.24 -8.13 0.89
C LYS A 274 -21.89 -7.45 0.60
N GLU A 275 -21.87 -6.14 0.77
CA GLU A 275 -20.67 -5.34 0.85
C GLU A 275 -19.89 -5.77 2.12
N GLU A 276 -18.89 -6.64 1.95
CA GLU A 276 -18.09 -7.17 3.06
C GLU A 276 -17.13 -6.10 3.61
N GLY A 277 -17.67 -5.24 4.47
CA GLY A 277 -16.88 -4.62 5.54
C GLY A 277 -16.35 -5.66 6.53
N LEU A 278 -15.51 -5.22 7.48
CA LEU A 278 -15.12 -6.04 8.62
C LEU A 278 -16.39 -6.61 9.27
N THR A 279 -16.45 -7.94 9.38
CA THR A 279 -17.55 -8.59 10.10
C THR A 279 -17.57 -8.07 11.53
N LYS A 280 -18.74 -8.06 12.17
CA LYS A 280 -18.87 -7.60 13.57
C LYS A 280 -17.86 -8.30 14.49
N SER A 281 -17.62 -9.60 14.29
CA SER A 281 -16.62 -10.38 15.00
C SER A 281 -15.18 -9.94 14.74
N GLU A 282 -14.83 -9.58 13.50
CA GLU A 282 -13.49 -9.07 13.19
C GLU A 282 -13.28 -7.67 13.79
N PHE A 283 -14.31 -6.81 13.74
CA PHE A 283 -14.27 -5.50 14.40
C PHE A 283 -14.13 -5.63 15.93
N GLU A 284 -14.91 -6.50 16.56
CA GLU A 284 -14.84 -6.79 18.00
C GLU A 284 -13.50 -7.44 18.39
N SER A 285 -12.84 -8.17 17.49
CA SER A 285 -11.50 -8.72 17.75
C SER A 285 -10.38 -7.67 17.73
N LEU A 286 -10.62 -6.52 17.09
CA LEU A 286 -9.64 -5.43 16.95
C LEU A 286 -9.82 -4.33 18.03
N MET A 287 -10.97 -4.32 18.70
CA MET A 287 -11.40 -3.26 19.61
C MET A 287 -11.69 -3.81 21.01
N GLU A 288 -11.23 -3.14 22.04
CA GLU A 288 -11.52 -3.43 23.44
C GLU A 288 -12.55 -2.44 24.00
N ARG A 289 -13.44 -2.90 24.88
CA ARG A 289 -14.49 -2.06 25.48
C ARG A 289 -14.04 -1.53 26.84
N CYS A 290 -14.22 -0.24 27.09
CA CYS A 290 -13.96 0.35 28.40
C CYS A 290 -15.05 -0.04 29.39
N ASN A 291 -14.66 -0.63 30.53
CA ASN A 291 -15.62 -1.05 31.57
C ASN A 291 -16.38 0.11 32.23
N ALA A 292 -15.82 1.32 32.22
CA ALA A 292 -16.45 2.48 32.83
C ALA A 292 -17.48 3.14 31.90
N CYS A 293 -17.09 3.53 30.69
CA CYS A 293 -17.98 4.28 29.79
C CYS A 293 -18.66 3.40 28.72
N GLN A 294 -18.33 2.11 28.68
CA GLN A 294 -18.87 1.12 27.73
C GLN A 294 -18.61 1.45 26.24
N ARG A 295 -17.68 2.36 25.94
CA ARG A 295 -17.25 2.69 24.57
C ARG A 295 -16.13 1.74 24.10
N TYR A 296 -16.06 1.50 22.80
CA TYR A 296 -15.03 0.67 22.16
C TYR A 296 -13.82 1.51 21.75
N PHE A 297 -12.63 1.01 22.00
CA PHE A 297 -11.35 1.65 21.74
C PHE A 297 -10.36 0.62 21.19
N PHE A 298 -9.33 1.07 20.45
CA PHE A 298 -8.18 0.21 20.21
C PHE A 298 -7.42 -0.03 21.53
N PRO A 299 -6.77 -1.20 21.73
CA PRO A 299 -6.10 -1.56 22.99
C PRO A 299 -5.12 -0.53 23.55
N ARG A 300 -4.51 0.29 22.67
CA ARG A 300 -3.60 1.37 23.08
C ARG A 300 -4.36 2.61 23.53
N THR A 301 -5.33 3.06 22.73
CA THR A 301 -6.21 4.20 23.07
C THR A 301 -7.03 3.93 24.32
N LEU A 302 -7.43 2.67 24.56
CA LEU A 302 -8.11 2.29 25.79
C LEU A 302 -7.27 2.58 27.03
N ARG A 303 -5.96 2.26 27.00
CA ARG A 303 -5.04 2.49 28.12
C ARG A 303 -4.86 3.97 28.45
N GLU A 304 -4.87 4.83 27.43
CA GLU A 304 -4.81 6.28 27.62
C GLU A 304 -6.15 6.88 28.04
N HIS A 305 -7.24 6.25 27.62
CA HIS A 305 -8.59 6.64 27.97
C HIS A 305 -8.92 6.31 29.42
N ILE A 306 -8.52 5.14 29.93
CA ILE A 306 -8.87 4.66 31.29
C ILE A 306 -8.58 5.72 32.38
N PRO A 307 -7.38 6.36 32.45
CA PRO A 307 -7.09 7.38 33.46
C PRO A 307 -7.94 8.66 33.34
N LYS A 308 -8.44 8.95 32.14
CA LYS A 308 -9.23 10.16 31.82
C LYS A 308 -10.73 9.87 31.80
N CYS A 309 -11.13 8.62 31.98
CA CYS A 309 -12.51 8.19 31.87
C CYS A 309 -13.26 8.63 33.14
N THR A 310 -13.95 9.76 33.06
CA THR A 310 -14.68 10.35 34.20
C THR A 310 -15.98 9.63 34.54
N SER A 311 -16.42 8.64 33.75
CA SER A 311 -17.66 7.90 34.02
C SER A 311 -17.53 6.85 35.13
N VAL A 312 -16.42 6.86 35.90
CA VAL A 312 -16.20 5.98 37.06
C VAL A 312 -16.98 6.45 38.30
N THR A 313 -17.80 7.51 38.22
CA THR A 313 -18.39 8.14 39.42
C THR A 313 -19.72 7.55 39.92
N HIS A 314 -20.10 6.32 39.59
CA HIS A 314 -21.31 5.74 40.21
C HIS A 314 -21.13 4.29 40.69
N GLN A 315 -21.16 4.18 42.02
CA GLN A 315 -21.70 3.09 42.84
C GLN A 315 -20.99 1.74 42.79
N ILE A 316 -19.95 1.63 43.63
CA ILE A 316 -19.80 0.43 44.46
C ILE A 316 -20.18 0.87 45.88
N ASP A 317 -21.48 0.92 46.15
CA ASP A 317 -21.97 0.89 47.52
C ASP A 317 -21.67 -0.51 48.06
N PHE A 318 -20.58 -0.64 48.82
CA PHE A 318 -20.36 -1.81 49.66
C PHE A 318 -21.38 -1.72 50.80
N GLU A 319 -22.51 -2.42 50.67
CA GLU A 319 -23.30 -2.81 51.84
C GLU A 319 -22.48 -3.84 52.64
N CYS A 320 -21.98 -3.41 53.80
CA CYS A 320 -21.49 -4.29 54.87
C CYS A 320 -22.65 -4.81 55.71
#